data_AF-A0A8H7FP36-F1
#
_entry.id   AF-A0A8H7FP36-F1
#
_cell.length_a   1.000
_cell.length_b   1.000
_cell.length_c   1.000
_cell.angle_alpha   90.00
_cell.angle_beta   90.00
_cell.angle_gamma   90.00
#
_symmetry.space_group_name_H-M   'P 1'
#
loop_
_entity.id
_entity.type
_entity.pdbx_description
1 polymer ?
#
loop_
_entity_poly.entity_id
_entity_poly.type
_entity_poly.pdbx_seq_one_letter_code
_entity_poly.pdbx_strand_id
1 'polypeptide(L)'
;MKVFLPAIVGHVPEEMVLALRAFLEFCYIAQHDVIDTKDLDALGNALERFHKYQKIFEATGVRLDGFALPRQHSMVHYHALI
;
A
#
# COMPACT_ATOMS: atom_id res chain seq x y z
N MET A 1 -4.27 11.07 4.14
CA MET A 1 -3.40 11.39 5.30
C MET A 1 -2.54 12.62 5.03
N LYS A 2 -2.95 13.80 5.53
CA LYS A 2 -2.22 15.06 5.33
C LYS A 2 -1.15 15.36 6.38
N VAL A 3 -1.05 14.54 7.43
CA VAL A 3 -0.15 14.78 8.58
C VAL A 3 1.01 13.79 8.62
N PHE A 4 0.73 12.49 8.65
CA PHE A 4 1.76 11.47 8.84
C PHE A 4 2.73 11.27 7.67
N LEU A 5 2.24 11.25 6.42
CA LEU A 5 3.13 11.07 5.26
C LEU A 5 4.10 12.25 5.12
N PRO A 6 3.67 13.53 5.19
CA PRO A 6 4.62 14.65 5.19
C PRO A 6 5.61 14.63 6.36
N ALA A 7 5.20 14.14 7.53
CA ALA A 7 6.06 14.10 8.72
C ALA A 7 7.26 13.15 8.60
N ILE A 8 7.22 12.17 7.68
CA ILE A 8 8.32 11.22 7.46
C ILE A 8 9.16 11.53 6.21
N VAL A 9 8.74 12.49 5.39
CA VAL A 9 9.52 12.91 4.20
C VAL A 9 10.88 13.44 4.65
N GLY A 10 11.95 12.99 3.99
CA GLY A 10 13.33 13.36 4.32
C GLY A 10 13.92 12.65 5.54
N HIS A 11 13.10 11.89 6.30
CA HIS A 11 13.56 11.08 7.43
C HIS A 11 13.72 9.60 7.08
N VAL A 12 13.04 9.13 6.04
CA VAL A 12 13.13 7.77 5.52
C VAL A 12 13.37 7.81 4.00
N PRO A 13 13.86 6.71 3.39
CA PRO A 13 13.94 6.61 1.94
C PRO A 13 12.63 6.96 1.26
N GLU A 14 12.71 7.63 0.11
CA GLU A 14 11.54 8.11 -0.62
C GLU A 14 10.58 6.96 -0.94
N GLU A 15 11.11 5.80 -1.32
CA GLU A 15 10.35 4.61 -1.64
C GLU A 15 9.54 4.09 -0.45
N MET A 16 9.98 4.29 0.80
CA MET A 16 9.17 3.96 1.97
C MET A 16 7.93 4.85 2.05
N VAL A 17 8.11 6.14 1.80
CA VAL A 17 6.99 7.09 1.77
C VAL A 17 6.01 6.72 0.65
N LEU A 18 6.52 6.35 -0.52
CA LEU A 18 5.70 5.89 -1.66
C LEU A 18 4.96 4.58 -1.36
N ALA A 19 5.63 3.60 -0.73
CA ALA A 19 5.01 2.36 -0.30
C ALA A 19 3.87 2.60 0.70
N LEU A 20 4.12 3.41 1.74
CA LEU A 20 3.11 3.76 2.73
C LEU A 20 1.95 4.53 2.10
N ARG A 21 2.24 5.48 1.20
CA ARG A 21 1.20 6.20 0.46
C ARG A 21 0.29 5.25 -0.33
N ALA A 22 0.87 4.33 -1.09
CA ALA A 22 0.12 3.36 -1.89
C ALA A 22 -0.70 2.39 -1.01
N PHE A 23 -0.11 1.92 0.09
CA PHE A 23 -0.82 1.06 1.05
C PHE A 23 -2.03 1.78 1.67
N LEU A 24 -1.86 3.03 2.08
CA LEU A 24 -2.94 3.82 2.67
C LEU A 24 -4.04 4.13 1.65
N GLU A 25 -3.66 4.45 0.41
CA GLU A 25 -4.61 4.65 -0.69
C GLU A 25 -5.47 3.40 -0.91
N PHE A 26 -4.84 2.21 -0.95
CA PHE A 26 -5.58 0.94 -1.00
C PHE A 26 -6.55 0.82 0.18
N CYS A 27 -6.09 1.05 1.42
CA CYS A 27 -6.93 0.95 2.60
C CYS A 27 -8.13 1.91 2.57
N TYR A 28 -7.95 3.12 2.06
CA TYR A 28 -9.05 4.08 1.95
C TYR A 28 -10.09 3.65 0.93
N ILE A 29 -9.67 3.18 -0.24
CA ILE A 29 -10.61 2.69 -1.27
C ILE A 29 -11.37 1.46 -0.75
N ALA A 30 -10.67 0.52 -0.11
CA ALA A 30 -11.26 -0.66 0.51
C ALA A 30 -12.27 -0.34 1.64
N GLN A 31 -12.28 0.90 2.15
CA GLN A 31 -13.20 1.38 3.19
C GLN A 31 -14.36 2.21 2.62
N HIS A 32 -14.44 2.44 1.31
CA HIS A 32 -15.58 3.14 0.72
C HIS A 32 -16.89 2.37 0.96
N ASP A 33 -17.98 3.10 1.24
CA ASP A 33 -19.31 2.51 1.45
C ASP A 33 -19.85 1.83 0.18
N VAL A 34 -19.44 2.34 -0.98
CA VAL A 34 -19.77 1.80 -2.30
C VAL A 34 -18.49 1.82 -3.12
N ILE A 35 -18.18 0.69 -3.77
CA ILE A 35 -17.03 0.51 -4.64
C ILE A 35 -17.57 0.25 -6.04
N ASP A 36 -17.26 1.13 -6.98
CA ASP A 36 -17.58 0.92 -8.40
C ASP A 36 -16.38 0.34 -9.17
N THR A 37 -16.55 0.15 -10.48
CA THR A 37 -15.48 -0.41 -11.33
C THR A 37 -14.23 0.48 -11.38
N LYS A 38 -14.37 1.80 -11.25
CA LYS A 38 -13.23 2.73 -11.22
C LYS A 38 -12.52 2.65 -9.88
N ASP A 39 -13.24 2.47 -8.79
CA ASP A 39 -12.66 2.22 -7.47
C ASP A 39 -11.89 0.88 -7.47
N LEU A 40 -12.42 -0.17 -8.11
CA LEU A 40 -11.71 -1.45 -8.28
C LEU A 40 -10.41 -1.29 -9.07
N ASP A 41 -10.44 -0.55 -10.18
CA ASP A 41 -9.24 -0.24 -10.96
C ASP A 41 -8.23 0.55 -10.11
N ALA A 42 -8.69 1.55 -9.36
CA ALA A 42 -7.84 2.35 -8.48
C ALA A 42 -7.23 1.50 -7.34
N LEU A 43 -7.99 0.57 -6.80
CA LEU A 43 -7.56 -0.38 -5.77
C LEU A 43 -6.47 -1.32 -6.29
N GLY A 44 -6.64 -1.87 -7.49
CA GLY A 44 -5.61 -2.66 -8.18
C GLY A 44 -4.34 -1.85 -8.43
N ASN A 45 -4.47 -0.64 -8.94
CA ASN A 45 -3.33 0.27 -9.17
C ASN A 45 -2.57 0.62 -7.87
N ALA A 46 -3.29 0.83 -6.76
CA ALA A 46 -2.68 1.10 -5.46
C ALA A 46 -1.90 -0.13 -4.94
N LEU A 47 -2.45 -1.34 -5.13
CA LEU A 47 -1.78 -2.59 -4.78
C LEU A 47 -0.49 -2.80 -5.57
N GLU A 48 -0.51 -2.57 -6.89
CA GLU A 48 0.69 -2.68 -7.73
C GLU A 48 1.79 -1.70 -7.29
N ARG A 49 1.42 -0.45 -7.00
CA ARG A 49 2.37 0.54 -6.47
C ARG A 49 2.93 0.10 -5.12
N PHE A 50 2.09 -0.41 -4.23
CA PHE A 50 2.55 -0.92 -2.93
C PHE A 50 3.56 -2.05 -3.11
N HIS A 51 3.25 -3.05 -3.95
CA HIS A 51 4.16 -4.17 -4.23
C HIS A 51 5.48 -3.74 -4.85
N LYS A 52 5.46 -2.72 -5.72
CA LYS A 52 6.66 -2.15 -6.32
C LYS A 52 7.58 -1.52 -5.26
N TYR A 53 7.02 -0.69 -4.38
CA TYR A 53 7.84 0.09 -3.45
C TYR A 53 8.16 -0.62 -2.13
N GLN A 54 7.35 -1.59 -1.69
CA GLN A 54 7.58 -2.27 -0.39
C GLN A 54 8.96 -2.94 -0.29
N LYS A 55 9.59 -3.28 -1.41
CA LYS A 55 10.95 -3.86 -1.45
C LYS A 55 12.02 -3.01 -0.76
N ILE A 56 11.78 -1.72 -0.59
CA ILE A 56 12.66 -0.86 0.20
C ILE A 56 12.78 -1.29 1.68
N PHE A 57 11.72 -1.86 2.29
CA PHE A 57 11.80 -2.31 3.68
C PHE A 57 12.66 -3.57 3.82
N GLU A 58 12.74 -4.41 2.77
CA GLU A 58 13.71 -5.50 2.71
C GLU A 58 15.13 -4.93 2.53
N ALA A 59 15.33 -4.04 1.55
CA ALA A 59 16.63 -3.47 1.21
C ALA A 59 17.29 -2.69 2.36
N THR A 60 16.49 -2.07 3.23
CA THR A 60 16.96 -1.31 4.40
C THR A 60 17.06 -2.14 5.68
N GLY A 61 16.77 -3.45 5.62
CA GLY A 61 16.82 -4.34 6.78
C GLY A 61 15.69 -4.15 7.78
N VAL A 62 14.69 -3.31 7.48
CA VAL A 62 13.49 -3.15 8.33
C VAL A 62 12.68 -4.44 8.38
N ARG A 63 12.68 -5.23 7.29
CA ARG A 63 11.96 -6.50 7.21
C ARG A 63 12.70 -7.52 6.35
N LEU A 64 13.36 -8.47 7.00
CA LEU A 64 14.22 -9.46 6.34
C LEU A 64 13.43 -10.61 5.71
N ASP A 65 12.32 -11.03 6.33
CA ASP A 65 11.57 -12.24 5.94
C ASP A 65 10.46 -11.96 4.89
N GLY A 66 10.62 -10.90 4.10
CA GLY A 66 9.69 -10.52 3.04
C GLY A 66 8.26 -10.20 3.50
N PHE A 67 7.32 -10.20 2.55
CA PHE A 67 5.94 -9.70 2.75
C PHE A 67 4.89 -10.81 2.64
N ALA A 68 4.88 -11.72 3.61
CA ALA A 68 3.86 -12.75 3.77
C ALA A 68 2.93 -12.47 4.96
N LEU A 69 2.68 -11.20 5.29
CA LEU A 69 1.78 -10.85 6.39
C LEU A 69 0.32 -11.16 5.99
N PRO A 70 -0.48 -11.85 6.84
CA PRO A 70 -1.83 -12.27 6.48
C PRO A 70 -2.73 -11.14 5.92
N ARG A 71 -2.64 -9.93 6.49
CA ARG A 71 -3.43 -8.76 6.05
C ARG A 71 -2.90 -8.08 4.79
N GLN A 72 -1.60 -8.20 4.51
CA GLN A 72 -1.03 -7.72 3.25
C GLN A 72 -1.33 -8.71 2.14
N HIS A 73 -1.27 -10.02 2.44
CA HIS A 73 -1.65 -11.06 1.51
C HIS A 73 -3.12 -10.95 1.09
N SER A 74 -4.04 -10.67 2.03
CA SER A 74 -5.45 -10.51 1.70
C SER A 74 -5.73 -9.44 0.63
N MET A 75 -4.87 -8.44 0.49
CA MET A 75 -5.05 -7.34 -0.46
C MET A 75 -5.18 -7.83 -1.92
N VAL A 76 -4.48 -8.91 -2.28
CA VAL A 76 -4.51 -9.45 -3.65
C VAL A 76 -5.85 -10.05 -4.04
N HIS A 77 -6.72 -10.32 -3.05
CA HIS A 77 -8.03 -10.93 -3.28
C HIS A 77 -9.17 -9.91 -3.37
N TYR A 78 -8.96 -8.65 -3.00
CA TYR A 78 -10.04 -7.65 -2.94
C TYR A 78 -10.70 -7.44 -4.30
N HIS A 79 -9.91 -7.33 -5.37
CA HIS A 79 -10.45 -7.10 -6.71
C HIS A 79 -11.33 -8.27 -7.20
N ALA A 80 -11.10 -9.49 -6.71
CA ALA A 80 -11.88 -10.66 -7.11
C ALA A 80 -13.09 -10.94 -6.18
N LEU A 81 -13.13 -10.32 -5.00
CA LEU A 81 -14.11 -10.59 -3.95
C LEU A 81 -15.16 -9.47 -3.78
N ILE A 82 -14.88 -8.28 -4.29
CA ILE A 82 -15.81 -7.13 -4.36
C ILE A 82 -16.47 -7.14 -5.74
#